data_AF-A0A6A2X0I4-F1
#
_entry.id   AF-A0A6A2X0I4-F1
#
_cell.length_a   1.000
_cell.length_b   1.000
_cell.length_c   1.000
_cell.angle_alpha   90.00
_cell.angle_beta   90.00
_cell.angle_gamma   90.00
#
_symmetry.space_group_name_H-M   'P 1'
#
loop_
_entity.id
_entity.type
_entity.pdbx_description
1 polymer ?
#
loop_
_entity_poly.entity_id
_entity_poly.type
_entity_poly.pdbx_seq_one_letter_code
_entity_poly.pdbx_strand_id
1 'polypeptide(L)'
;MRYEKVELISPESSKAKAPPPMETPPPPSMETSPSLPTKTSPPPKLSPMSQATLKAVKERNKKRSRKRTPGAVELHYDNTYARYQWLLSGWIAEERFVPTGRGGIGRIYKSYYDPTGMRYCTKRDVLYANAWEKTKNIIFID
;
A
#
# COMPACT_ATOMS: atom_id res chain seq x y z
N MET A 1 5.94 -4.69 -67.42
CA MET A 1 5.85 -3.22 -67.31
C MET A 1 4.58 -2.73 -67.99
N ARG A 2 3.46 -2.74 -67.26
CA ARG A 2 2.24 -1.97 -67.55
C ARG A 2 1.64 -1.65 -66.20
N TYR A 3 1.74 -0.39 -65.80
CA TYR A 3 1.06 0.13 -64.61
C TYR A 3 -0.29 0.65 -65.09
N GLU A 4 -1.38 0.01 -64.65
CA GLU A 4 -2.71 0.59 -64.78
C GLU A 4 -2.89 1.66 -63.69
N LYS A 5 -3.20 2.85 -64.17
CA LYS A 5 -3.50 4.06 -63.39
C LYS A 5 -4.91 3.90 -62.83
N VAL A 6 -5.04 3.66 -61.53
CA VAL A 6 -6.34 3.70 -60.85
C VAL A 6 -6.48 5.08 -60.20
N GLU A 7 -7.48 5.83 -60.67
CA GLU A 7 -7.77 7.18 -60.25
C GLU A 7 -8.33 7.22 -58.81
N LEU A 8 -7.84 8.20 -58.05
CA LEU A 8 -8.29 8.53 -56.70
C LEU A 8 -9.76 8.98 -56.73
N ILE A 9 -10.64 8.13 -56.22
CA ILE A 9 -12.00 8.52 -55.87
C ILE A 9 -11.95 9.21 -54.52
N SER A 10 -12.16 10.53 -54.55
CA SER A 10 -12.39 11.37 -53.38
C SER A 10 -13.80 11.10 -52.84
N PRO A 11 -13.98 10.61 -51.60
CA PRO A 11 -15.31 10.56 -51.01
C PRO A 11 -15.73 11.94 -50.53
N GLU A 12 -16.86 12.36 -51.09
CA GLU A 12 -17.59 13.58 -50.81
C GLU A 12 -17.87 13.81 -49.32
N SER A 13 -17.72 15.09 -48.99
CA SER A 13 -18.35 15.83 -47.89
C SER A 13 -19.74 15.31 -47.54
N SER A 14 -19.82 14.48 -46.50
CA SER A 14 -21.06 14.20 -45.79
C SER A 14 -21.09 15.02 -44.51
N LYS A 15 -21.93 16.06 -44.55
CA LYS A 15 -22.26 16.98 -43.46
C LYS A 15 -22.83 16.19 -42.28
N ALA A 16 -21.97 15.77 -41.35
CA ALA A 16 -22.38 15.16 -40.09
C ALA A 16 -23.09 16.20 -39.23
N LYS A 17 -24.37 15.96 -38.95
CA LYS A 17 -25.17 16.67 -37.97
C LYS A 17 -24.53 16.46 -36.59
N ALA A 18 -24.08 17.54 -35.95
CA ALA A 18 -23.48 17.47 -34.62
C ALA A 18 -24.48 16.83 -33.63
N PRO A 19 -24.06 15.87 -32.78
CA PRO A 19 -24.89 15.40 -31.68
C PRO A 19 -25.16 16.55 -30.70
N PRO A 20 -26.33 16.59 -30.03
CA PRO A 20 -26.60 17.58 -29.01
C PRO A 20 -25.54 17.48 -27.89
N PRO A 21 -25.21 18.59 -27.20
CA PRO A 21 -24.27 18.56 -26.10
C PRO A 21 -24.83 17.60 -25.05
N MET A 22 -24.11 16.50 -24.80
CA MET A 22 -24.44 15.64 -23.67
C MET A 22 -24.26 16.47 -22.41
N GLU A 23 -25.33 16.65 -21.65
CA GLU A 23 -25.25 17.14 -20.28
C GLU A 23 -24.28 16.23 -19.53
N THR A 24 -23.16 16.81 -19.09
CA THR A 24 -22.18 16.13 -18.26
C THR A 24 -22.90 15.64 -17.01
N PRO A 25 -22.89 14.33 -16.69
CA PRO A 25 -23.36 13.90 -15.37
C PRO A 25 -22.53 14.65 -14.32
N PRO A 26 -23.14 15.11 -13.21
CA PRO A 26 -22.38 15.75 -12.15
C PRO A 26 -21.25 14.81 -11.73
N PRO A 27 -20.03 15.32 -11.47
CA PRO A 27 -18.95 14.47 -11.00
C PRO A 27 -19.44 13.71 -9.76
N PRO A 28 -19.14 12.41 -9.64
CA PRO A 28 -19.43 11.69 -8.41
C PRO A 28 -18.78 12.48 -7.28
N SER A 29 -19.60 12.93 -6.33
CA SER A 29 -19.17 13.69 -5.16
C SER A 29 -17.95 13.00 -4.55
N MET A 30 -16.78 13.59 -4.78
CA MET A 30 -15.52 13.15 -4.19
C MET A 30 -15.54 13.54 -2.72
N GLU A 31 -16.33 12.86 -1.92
CA GLU A 31 -16.20 12.84 -0.45
C GLU A 31 -15.74 11.46 -0.02
N THR A 32 -14.49 11.15 -0.32
CA THR A 32 -13.67 10.38 0.61
C THR A 32 -12.26 10.92 0.54
N SER A 33 -12.09 12.12 1.08
CA SER A 33 -10.81 12.55 1.62
C SER A 33 -10.30 11.41 2.52
N PRO A 34 -9.08 10.87 2.34
CA PRO A 34 -8.47 10.07 3.38
C PRO A 34 -8.28 11.01 4.57
N SER A 35 -9.21 10.94 5.51
CA SER A 35 -9.18 11.71 6.75
C SER A 35 -7.82 11.48 7.39
N LEU A 36 -6.98 12.53 7.39
CA LEU A 36 -5.88 12.63 8.33
C LEU A 36 -6.46 12.29 9.71
N PRO A 37 -5.87 11.38 10.49
CA PRO A 37 -6.36 11.13 11.84
C PRO A 37 -6.15 12.39 12.70
N THR A 38 -7.19 13.22 12.78
CA THR A 38 -7.32 14.30 13.73
C THR A 38 -7.60 13.70 15.11
N LYS A 39 -6.64 13.89 16.02
CA LYS A 39 -6.75 13.90 17.49
C LYS A 39 -7.53 12.75 18.19
N THR A 40 -6.74 11.97 18.94
CA THR A 40 -7.09 11.33 20.23
C THR A 40 -7.80 9.97 20.22
N SER A 41 -7.45 9.06 19.30
CA SER A 41 -7.53 7.63 19.64
C SER A 41 -6.21 7.21 20.31
N PRO A 42 -6.22 6.55 21.49
CA PRO A 42 -4.99 5.97 22.03
C PRO A 42 -4.35 5.06 20.97
N PRO A 43 -3.01 5.00 20.90
CA PRO A 43 -2.33 4.12 19.96
C PRO A 43 -2.86 2.69 20.12
N PRO A 44 -3.05 1.94 19.02
CA PRO A 44 -3.54 0.57 19.08
C PRO A 44 -2.75 -0.22 20.11
N LYS A 45 -3.46 -0.83 21.08
CA LYS A 45 -2.81 -1.68 22.09
C LYS A 45 -2.36 -2.96 21.39
N LEU A 46 -1.05 -3.10 21.20
CA LEU A 46 -0.44 -4.32 20.68
C LEU A 46 -0.55 -5.46 21.70
N SER A 47 -0.74 -6.68 21.21
CA SER A 47 -0.64 -7.90 22.01
C SER A 47 0.77 -8.08 22.63
N PRO A 48 0.92 -8.86 23.71
CA PRO A 48 2.22 -9.04 24.37
C PRO A 48 3.34 -9.54 23.42
N MET A 49 3.01 -10.46 22.51
CA MET A 49 3.98 -11.00 21.56
C MET A 49 4.42 -9.94 20.55
N SER A 50 3.48 -9.15 20.03
CA SER A 50 3.77 -8.00 19.17
C SER A 50 4.56 -6.91 19.90
N GLN A 51 4.35 -6.71 21.20
CA GLN A 51 5.19 -5.78 21.97
C GLN A 51 6.65 -6.24 22.04
N ALA A 52 6.90 -7.55 22.17
CA ALA A 52 8.25 -8.11 22.12
C ALA A 52 8.90 -7.89 20.75
N THR A 53 8.16 -8.15 19.67
CA THR A 53 8.60 -7.88 18.30
C THR A 53 8.94 -6.40 18.09
N LEU A 54 8.13 -5.48 18.61
CA LEU A 54 8.37 -4.04 18.51
C LEU A 54 9.69 -3.64 19.20
N LYS A 55 10.01 -4.27 20.34
CA LYS A 55 11.29 -4.06 21.02
C LYS A 55 12.46 -4.52 20.15
N ALA A 56 12.37 -5.72 19.56
CA ALA A 56 13.40 -6.25 18.66
C ALA A 56 13.64 -5.34 17.43
N VAL A 57 12.56 -4.84 16.82
CA VAL A 57 12.62 -3.88 15.70
C VAL A 57 13.32 -2.59 16.10
N LYS A 58 12.95 -2.00 17.26
CA LYS A 58 13.56 -0.77 17.77
C LYS A 58 15.06 -0.95 18.06
N GLU A 59 15.44 -2.06 18.68
CA GLU A 59 16.84 -2.36 18.98
C GLU A 59 17.67 -2.50 17.68
N ARG A 60 17.14 -3.25 16.70
CA ARG A 60 17.76 -3.43 15.39
C ARG A 60 17.91 -2.11 14.63
N ASN A 61 16.90 -1.24 14.69
CA ASN A 61 16.93 0.06 14.03
C ASN A 61 17.93 1.02 14.70
N LYS A 62 18.09 0.97 16.03
CA LYS A 62 19.11 1.75 16.76
C LYS A 62 20.52 1.40 16.28
N LYS A 63 20.81 0.11 16.09
CA LYS A 63 22.09 -0.38 15.53
C LYS A 63 22.37 0.13 14.11
N ARG A 64 21.33 0.48 13.35
CA ARG A 64 21.44 0.88 11.93
C ARG A 64 21.40 2.40 11.70
N SER A 65 21.39 3.22 12.76
CA SER A 65 21.42 4.70 12.69
C SER A 65 20.52 5.31 11.60
N ARG A 66 19.27 4.84 11.49
CA ARG A 66 18.32 5.38 10.51
C ARG A 66 17.83 6.74 10.96
N LYS A 67 18.27 7.81 10.29
CA LYS A 67 17.73 9.17 10.48
C LYS A 67 16.21 9.14 10.23
N ARG A 68 15.44 9.65 11.19
CA ARG A 68 13.98 9.80 11.05
C ARG A 68 13.69 11.02 10.16
N THR A 69 12.73 10.89 9.25
CA THR A 69 12.24 12.02 8.47
C THR A 69 11.53 12.99 9.42
N PRO A 70 11.89 14.29 9.45
CA PRO A 70 11.21 15.27 10.27
C PRO A 70 9.70 15.29 9.99
N GLY A 71 8.90 15.33 11.06
CA GLY A 71 7.43 15.34 10.96
C GLY A 71 6.78 14.01 10.58
N ALA A 72 7.55 12.93 10.38
CA ALA A 72 6.96 11.62 10.10
C ALA A 72 6.34 11.00 11.36
N VAL A 73 5.12 10.48 11.22
CA VAL A 73 4.41 9.76 12.28
C VAL A 73 4.46 8.27 11.98
N GLU A 74 4.71 7.45 13.00
CA GLU A 74 4.89 6.00 12.88
C GLU A 74 3.87 5.30 13.79
N LEU A 75 2.97 4.52 13.20
CA LEU A 75 1.95 3.75 13.90
C LEU A 75 2.21 2.26 13.72
N HIS A 76 1.93 1.48 14.77
CA HIS A 76 2.13 0.04 14.77
C HIS A 76 0.82 -0.68 15.04
N TYR A 77 0.59 -1.75 14.28
CA TYR A 77 -0.60 -2.58 14.36
C TYR A 77 -0.21 -4.05 14.33
N ASP A 78 -0.99 -4.90 14.97
CA ASP A 78 -0.87 -6.35 14.84
C ASP A 78 -2.18 -6.96 14.36
N ASN A 79 -2.27 -8.29 14.39
CA ASN A 79 -3.41 -9.06 13.94
C ASN A 79 -4.70 -8.83 14.74
N THR A 80 -4.65 -8.14 15.89
CA THR A 80 -5.86 -7.75 16.65
C THR A 80 -6.64 -6.65 15.95
N TYR A 81 -5.99 -5.91 15.04
CA TYR A 81 -6.61 -4.84 14.29
C TYR A 81 -7.23 -5.36 12.98
N ALA A 82 -8.49 -5.01 12.70
CA ALA A 82 -9.28 -5.55 11.58
C ALA A 82 -8.55 -5.52 10.22
N ARG A 83 -7.88 -4.41 9.86
CA ARG A 83 -7.13 -4.29 8.58
C ARG A 83 -5.93 -5.24 8.48
N TYR A 84 -5.47 -5.78 9.60
CA TYR A 84 -4.24 -6.55 9.75
C TYR A 84 -4.46 -7.96 10.27
N GLN A 85 -5.71 -8.45 10.34
CA GLN A 85 -6.05 -9.81 10.80
C GLN A 85 -5.37 -10.94 10.01
N TRP A 86 -4.91 -10.67 8.79
CA TRP A 86 -4.16 -11.62 7.98
C TRP A 86 -2.69 -11.78 8.42
N LEU A 87 -2.20 -10.92 9.31
CA LEU A 87 -0.88 -11.09 9.92
C LEU A 87 -0.87 -12.30 10.86
N LEU A 88 0.26 -12.97 10.91
CA LEU A 88 0.52 -13.99 11.90
C LEU A 88 0.61 -13.37 13.30
N SER A 89 0.39 -14.20 14.32
CA SER A 89 0.58 -13.79 15.71
C SER A 89 2.03 -13.32 15.90
N GLY A 90 2.22 -12.20 16.59
CA GLY A 90 3.54 -11.63 16.89
C GLY A 90 4.16 -10.83 15.73
N TRP A 91 3.56 -10.85 14.54
CA TRP A 91 3.95 -9.96 13.46
C TRP A 91 3.34 -8.57 13.64
N ILE A 92 4.04 -7.55 13.11
CA ILE A 92 3.60 -6.15 13.19
C ILE A 92 3.57 -5.50 11.82
N ALA A 93 2.56 -4.69 11.56
CA ALA A 93 2.57 -3.69 10.49
C ALA A 93 2.94 -2.31 11.05
N GLU A 94 3.94 -1.68 10.44
CA GLU A 94 4.30 -0.27 10.62
C GLU A 94 3.66 0.55 9.49
N GLU A 95 2.84 1.53 9.84
CA GLU A 95 2.39 2.60 8.94
C GLU A 95 3.16 3.88 9.25
N ARG A 96 3.99 4.33 8.31
CA ARG A 96 4.72 5.60 8.39
C ARG A 96 4.06 6.65 7.50
N PHE A 97 3.57 7.70 8.13
CA PHE A 97 3.00 8.88 7.47
C PHE A 97 4.09 9.91 7.29
N VAL A 98 4.39 10.26 6.04
CA VAL A 98 5.39 11.28 5.69
C VAL A 98 4.67 12.49 5.13
N PRO A 99 4.70 13.64 5.81
CA PRO A 99 4.07 14.86 5.31
C PRO A 99 4.79 15.34 4.04
N THR A 100 4.04 15.79 3.05
CA THR A 100 4.57 16.52 1.89
C THR A 100 4.53 18.01 2.18
N GLY A 101 5.67 18.70 2.10
CA GLY A 101 5.86 20.08 2.57
C GLY A 101 5.02 21.19 1.89
N ARG A 102 4.10 20.87 0.97
CA ARG A 102 3.20 21.84 0.33
C ARG A 102 1.74 21.40 0.45
N GLY A 103 1.17 21.38 1.66
CA GLY A 103 -0.27 21.21 1.89
C GLY A 103 -0.95 19.95 1.29
N GLY A 104 -0.18 19.06 0.67
CA GLY A 104 -0.68 17.88 -0.02
C GLY A 104 -0.90 16.71 0.91
N ILE A 105 -1.68 15.74 0.44
CA ILE A 105 -1.91 14.45 1.09
C ILE A 105 -0.54 13.75 1.25
N GLY A 106 -0.10 13.57 2.49
CA GLY A 106 1.16 12.89 2.80
C GLY A 106 1.19 11.45 2.28
N ARG A 107 2.39 10.88 2.14
CA ARG A 107 2.56 9.47 1.73
C ARG A 107 2.52 8.55 2.93
N ILE A 108 1.81 7.43 2.79
CA ILE A 108 1.79 6.36 3.79
C ILE A 108 2.65 5.22 3.26
N TYR A 109 3.75 4.95 3.95
CA TYR A 109 4.59 3.78 3.70
C TYR A 109 4.21 2.68 4.67
N LYS A 110 4.07 1.46 4.15
CA LYS A 110 3.80 0.27 4.96
C LYS A 110 5.03 -0.61 4.99
N SER A 111 5.31 -1.18 6.15
CA SER A 111 6.33 -2.21 6.33
C SER A 111 5.81 -3.23 7.33
N TYR A 112 6.25 -4.47 7.19
CA TYR A 112 5.86 -5.56 8.07
C TYR A 112 7.08 -6.14 8.74
N TYR A 113 6.93 -6.62 9.97
CA TYR A 113 8.02 -7.21 10.72
C TYR A 113 7.62 -8.55 11.33
N ASP A 114 8.52 -9.51 11.21
CA ASP A 114 8.40 -10.79 11.91
C ASP A 114 8.93 -10.67 13.36
N PRO A 115 8.72 -11.70 14.20
CA PRO A 115 9.18 -11.70 15.59
C PRO A 115 10.70 -11.54 15.76
N THR A 116 11.50 -11.82 14.73
CA THR A 116 12.96 -11.63 14.74
C THR A 116 13.37 -10.18 14.39
N GLY A 117 12.39 -9.34 14.04
CA GLY A 117 12.58 -7.97 13.61
C GLY A 117 13.06 -7.83 12.16
N MET A 118 12.92 -8.87 11.34
CA MET A 118 13.18 -8.76 9.89
C MET A 118 12.04 -8.00 9.23
N ARG A 119 12.39 -7.13 8.27
CA ARG A 119 11.45 -6.25 7.59
C ARG A 119 11.03 -6.79 6.22
N TYR A 120 9.74 -6.73 5.94
CA TYR A 120 9.11 -7.06 4.67
C TYR A 120 8.35 -5.84 4.13
N CYS A 121 8.31 -5.69 2.80
CA CYS A 121 7.74 -4.49 2.17
C CYS A 121 6.30 -4.73 1.69
N THR A 122 5.95 -5.97 1.36
CA THR A 122 4.64 -6.29 0.80
C THR A 122 3.93 -7.40 1.56
N LYS A 123 2.60 -7.42 1.47
CA LYS A 123 1.78 -8.52 1.98
C LYS A 123 2.18 -9.87 1.37
N ARG A 124 2.58 -9.90 0.10
CA ARG A 124 3.04 -11.11 -0.58
C ARG A 124 4.29 -11.67 0.10
N ASP A 125 5.26 -10.82 0.44
CA ASP A 125 6.50 -11.26 1.10
C ASP A 125 6.21 -11.91 2.46
N VAL A 126 5.27 -11.32 3.22
CA VAL A 126 4.83 -11.87 4.53
C VAL A 126 4.19 -13.23 4.36
N LEU A 127 3.27 -13.37 3.40
CA LEU A 127 2.60 -14.65 3.14
C LEU A 127 3.58 -15.72 2.64
N TYR A 128 4.59 -15.33 1.85
CA TYR A 128 5.63 -16.24 1.38
C TYR A 128 6.54 -16.71 2.52
N ALA A 129 6.99 -15.80 3.39
CA ALA A 129 7.78 -16.15 4.56
C ALA A 129 7.03 -17.13 5.48
N ASN A 130 5.73 -16.89 5.70
CA ASN A 130 4.84 -17.79 6.43
C ASN A 130 4.71 -19.18 5.75
N ALA A 131 4.50 -19.21 4.43
CA ALA A 131 4.43 -20.47 3.69
C ALA A 131 5.72 -21.29 3.87
N TRP A 132 6.87 -20.62 3.86
CA TRP A 132 8.18 -21.25 4.04
C TRP A 132 8.36 -21.84 5.45
N GLU A 133 7.89 -21.15 6.49
CA GLU A 133 7.90 -21.68 7.87
C GLU A 133 7.03 -22.93 8.01
N LYS A 134 5.87 -22.95 7.35
CA LYS A 134 4.97 -24.12 7.38
C LYS A 134 5.57 -25.33 6.68
N THR A 135 6.30 -25.13 5.58
CA THR A 135 6.97 -26.22 4.85
C THR A 135 8.20 -26.77 5.55
N LYS A 136 8.87 -25.99 6.42
CA LYS A 136 10.01 -26.49 7.21
C LYS A 136 9.62 -27.55 8.25
N ASN A 137 8.35 -27.58 8.66
CA ASN A 137 7.82 -28.61 9.56
C ASN A 137 7.38 -29.88 8.82
N ILE A 138 7.51 -29.92 7.48
CA ILE A 138 7.36 -31.12 6.67
C ILE A 138 8.77 -31.65 6.40
N ILE A 139 9.47 -32.05 7.45
CA ILE A 139 10.68 -32.88 7.30
C ILE A 139 10.14 -34.29 7.09
N PHE A 140 10.40 -34.85 5.91
CA PHE A 140 10.13 -36.25 5.59
C PHE A 140 10.83 -37.11 6.63
N ILE A 141 10.05 -37.82 7.44
CA ILE A 141 10.53 -38.97 8.21
C ILE A 141 10.60 -40.10 7.18
N ASP A 142 11.82 -40.47 6.80
CA ASP A 142 12.14 -41.66 6.00
C ASP A 142 12.57 -42.79 6.96
#